data_AF-A0AAP4C7P1-F1
#
_entry.id   AF-A0AAP4C7P1-F1
#
_cell.length_a   1.000
_cell.length_b   1.000
_cell.length_c   1.000
_cell.angle_alpha   90.00
_cell.angle_beta   90.00
_cell.angle_gamma   90.00
#
_symmetry.space_group_name_H-M   'P 1'
#
loop_
_entity.id
_entity.type
_entity.pdbx_description
1 polymer ?
#
loop_
_entity_poly.entity_id
_entity_poly.type
_entity_poly.pdbx_seq_one_letter_code
_entity_poly.pdbx_strand_id
1 'polypeptide(L)'
;MSELSSRASAEIELVNEHGTNNYGSLPVVLAEGKGAWVTDVDGKRYLDAVMAYSAANFGHSNDKFIDIACAQMRKLDVTSRAFYATALASSPRRSRSCQASTAC
;
A
#
# COMPACT_ATOMS: atom_id res chain seq x y z
N MET A 1 -13.54 25.06 -5.78
CA MET A 1 -12.42 24.16 -5.42
C MET A 1 -11.82 24.72 -4.15
N SER A 2 -11.70 23.92 -3.08
CA SER A 2 -11.12 24.43 -1.83
C SER A 2 -9.68 24.85 -2.08
N GLU A 3 -9.30 25.99 -1.53
CA GLU A 3 -7.92 26.47 -1.55
C GLU A 3 -7.02 25.46 -0.82
N LEU A 4 -5.87 25.15 -1.42
CA LEU A 4 -4.87 24.27 -0.81
C LEU A 4 -4.24 24.99 0.39
N SER A 5 -3.98 24.26 1.48
CA SER A 5 -3.21 24.83 2.57
C SER A 5 -1.76 25.13 2.13
N SER A 6 -1.09 26.02 2.86
CA SER A 6 0.33 26.30 2.65
C SER A 6 1.18 25.03 2.81
N ARG A 7 0.82 24.16 3.75
CA ARG A 7 1.47 22.87 3.97
C ARG A 7 1.30 21.95 2.76
N ALA A 8 0.07 21.74 2.29
CA ALA A 8 -0.19 20.89 1.13
C ALA A 8 0.50 21.41 -0.14
N SER A 9 0.51 22.73 -0.33
CA SER A 9 1.15 23.37 -1.49
C SER A 9 2.67 23.16 -1.48
N ALA A 10 3.31 23.33 -0.32
CA ALA A 10 4.76 23.12 -0.17
C ALA A 10 5.16 21.67 -0.46
N GLU A 11 4.39 20.68 0.00
CA GLU A 11 4.67 19.25 -0.29
C GLU A 11 4.53 18.94 -1.79
N ILE A 12 3.50 19.49 -2.45
CA ILE A 12 3.31 19.33 -3.90
C ILE A 12 4.47 19.97 -4.69
N GLU A 13 4.92 21.16 -4.28
CA GLU A 13 6.04 21.85 -4.91
C GLU A 13 7.33 21.02 -4.79
N LEU A 14 7.64 20.48 -3.61
CA LEU A 14 8.79 19.59 -3.40
C LEU A 14 8.75 18.36 -4.31
N VAL A 15 7.58 17.72 -4.46
CA VAL A 15 7.39 16.57 -5.36
C VAL A 15 7.59 16.96 -6.81
N ASN A 16 7.11 18.13 -7.24
CA ASN A 16 7.29 18.62 -8.61
C ASN A 16 8.73 19.02 -8.92
N GLU A 17 9.47 19.53 -7.95
CA GLU A 17 10.88 19.91 -8.10
C GLU A 17 11.78 18.66 -8.25
N HIS A 18 11.52 17.62 -7.47
CA HIS A 18 12.39 16.44 -7.38
C HIS A 18 11.89 15.23 -8.19
N GLY A 19 10.63 15.23 -8.61
CA GLY A 19 9.96 14.13 -9.27
C GLY A 19 9.70 14.37 -10.77
N THR A 20 9.32 13.30 -11.46
CA THR A 20 8.85 13.41 -12.86
C THR A 20 7.35 13.72 -12.89
N ASN A 21 6.94 14.68 -13.72
CA ASN A 21 5.53 15.07 -13.87
C ASN A 21 4.78 14.15 -14.86
N ASN A 22 4.58 12.89 -14.50
CA ASN A 22 3.90 11.88 -15.32
C ASN A 22 2.50 11.49 -14.80
N TYR A 23 2.03 12.07 -13.70
CA TYR A 23 0.70 11.82 -13.14
C TYR A 23 -0.12 13.11 -13.01
N GLY A 24 -1.38 13.05 -13.42
CA GLY A 24 -2.38 14.09 -13.16
C GLY A 24 -3.04 13.89 -11.79
N SER A 25 -2.27 13.98 -10.71
CA SER A 25 -2.72 13.67 -9.35
C SER A 25 -3.79 14.65 -8.85
N LEU A 26 -4.71 14.16 -8.03
CA LEU A 26 -5.62 15.03 -7.29
C LEU A 26 -4.83 15.92 -6.32
N PRO A 27 -5.24 17.19 -6.09
CA PRO A 27 -4.56 18.10 -5.19
C PRO A 27 -4.94 17.78 -3.72
N VAL A 28 -4.56 16.60 -3.24
CA VAL A 28 -4.76 16.13 -1.87
C VAL A 28 -3.47 15.46 -1.41
N VAL A 29 -2.89 15.93 -0.31
CA VAL A 29 -1.64 15.39 0.24
C VAL A 29 -1.96 14.53 1.46
N LEU A 30 -1.96 13.20 1.26
CA LEU A 30 -2.26 12.23 2.31
C LEU A 30 -1.07 12.06 3.26
N ALA A 31 -1.32 12.09 4.57
CA ALA A 31 -0.31 11.94 5.62
C ALA A 31 -0.42 10.58 6.35
N GLU A 32 -1.63 10.08 6.56
CA GLU A 32 -1.88 8.84 7.31
C GLU A 32 -2.98 8.00 6.67
N GLY A 33 -2.96 6.69 6.92
CA GLY A 33 -4.00 5.76 6.48
C GLY A 33 -4.23 4.62 7.46
N LYS A 34 -5.50 4.29 7.74
CA LYS A 34 -5.92 3.15 8.58
C LYS A 34 -7.25 2.58 8.10
N GLY A 35 -7.28 1.29 7.81
CA GLY A 35 -8.48 0.64 7.27
C GLY A 35 -8.90 1.27 5.94
N ALA A 36 -10.18 1.61 5.80
CA ALA A 36 -10.68 2.28 4.59
C ALA A 36 -10.46 3.81 4.57
N TRP A 37 -9.82 4.39 5.60
CA TRP A 37 -9.71 5.83 5.77
C TRP A 37 -8.28 6.32 5.57
N VAL A 38 -8.18 7.50 4.98
CA VAL A 38 -6.94 8.27 4.88
C VAL A 38 -7.14 9.67 5.43
N THR A 39 -6.08 10.27 5.97
CA THR A 39 -6.07 11.60 6.56
C THR A 39 -5.04 12.44 5.81
N ASP A 40 -5.42 13.65 5.36
CA ASP A 40 -4.46 14.58 4.75
C ASP A 40 -3.59 15.30 5.78
N VAL A 41 -2.62 16.07 5.29
CA VAL A 41 -1.70 16.87 6.09
C VAL A 41 -2.38 17.97 6.93
N ASP A 42 -3.64 18.29 6.65
CA ASP A 42 -4.44 19.26 7.39
C ASP A 42 -5.41 18.58 8.37
N GLY A 43 -5.33 17.25 8.50
CA GLY A 43 -6.14 16.46 9.43
C GLY A 43 -7.53 16.10 8.90
N LYS A 44 -7.87 16.44 7.65
CA LYS A 44 -9.16 16.07 7.07
C LYS A 44 -9.13 14.60 6.64
N ARG A 45 -10.20 13.88 7.00
CA ARG A 45 -10.36 12.45 6.74
C ARG A 45 -11.21 12.19 5.52
N TYR A 46 -10.81 11.21 4.73
CA TYR A 46 -11.46 10.77 3.50
C TYR A 46 -11.65 9.25 3.51
N LEU A 47 -12.76 8.80 2.94
CA LEU A 47 -12.94 7.40 2.58
C LEU A 47 -12.16 7.14 1.29
N ASP A 48 -11.22 6.21 1.30
CA ASP A 48 -10.46 5.84 0.10
C ASP A 48 -11.23 4.82 -0.74
N ALA A 49 -11.85 5.32 -1.82
CA ALA A 49 -12.55 4.50 -2.81
C ALA A 49 -11.68 4.10 -4.01
N VAL A 50 -10.41 4.53 -4.07
CA VAL A 50 -9.45 4.14 -5.12
C VAL A 50 -8.67 2.91 -4.69
N MET A 51 -8.38 2.80 -3.39
CA MET A 51 -7.74 1.65 -2.74
C MET A 51 -6.42 1.26 -3.42
N ALA A 52 -5.69 2.26 -3.91
CA ALA A 52 -4.47 2.11 -4.71
C ALA A 52 -4.62 1.03 -5.81
N TYR A 53 -5.68 1.13 -6.62
CA TYR A 53 -6.01 0.15 -7.66
C TYR A 53 -6.14 -1.28 -7.10
N SER A 54 -6.92 -1.43 -6.02
CA SER A 54 -7.14 -2.69 -5.27
C SER A 54 -5.94 -3.22 -4.47
N ALA A 55 -4.79 -2.55 -4.47
CA ALA A 55 -3.66 -2.96 -3.63
C ALA A 55 -3.96 -2.84 -2.12
N ALA A 56 -4.79 -1.87 -1.73
CA ALA A 56 -5.19 -1.62 -0.35
C ALA A 56 -6.50 -2.34 0.06
N ASN A 57 -6.82 -3.49 -0.54
CA ASN A 57 -8.07 -4.23 -0.30
C ASN A 57 -8.33 -4.61 1.16
N PHE A 58 -7.28 -4.85 1.94
CA PHE A 58 -7.40 -5.18 3.36
C PHE A 58 -7.31 -3.96 4.28
N GLY A 59 -7.40 -2.77 3.68
CA GLY A 59 -7.23 -1.49 4.33
C GLY A 59 -5.77 -1.06 4.46
N HIS A 60 -5.58 0.26 4.56
CA HIS A 60 -4.31 0.89 4.88
C HIS A 60 -3.82 0.47 6.27
N SER A 61 -2.51 0.28 6.40
CA SER A 61 -1.83 0.01 7.67
C SER A 61 -2.47 -1.12 8.49
N ASN A 62 -2.68 -2.27 7.85
CA ASN A 62 -3.22 -3.46 8.50
C ASN A 62 -2.18 -4.08 9.45
N ASP A 63 -2.47 -4.10 10.75
CA ASP A 63 -1.49 -4.49 11.79
C ASP A 63 -0.98 -5.91 11.58
N LYS A 64 -1.85 -6.85 11.19
CA LYS A 64 -1.45 -8.24 10.95
C LYS A 64 -0.43 -8.36 9.81
N PHE A 65 -0.59 -7.59 8.73
CA PHE A 65 0.39 -7.60 7.64
C PHE A 65 1.69 -6.91 8.02
N ILE A 66 1.61 -5.77 8.71
CA ILE A 66 2.78 -5.06 9.20
C ILE A 66 3.60 -5.97 10.12
N ASP A 67 2.98 -6.62 11.10
CA ASP A 67 3.67 -7.49 12.05
C ASP A 67 4.37 -8.66 11.36
N ILE A 68 3.67 -9.34 10.44
CA ILE A 68 4.24 -10.47 9.69
C ILE A 68 5.37 -10.02 8.78
N ALA A 69 5.19 -8.91 8.04
CA ALA A 69 6.20 -8.37 7.15
C ALA A 69 7.44 -7.93 7.94
N CYS A 70 7.27 -7.18 9.03
CA CYS A 70 8.36 -6.76 9.90
C CYS A 70 9.10 -7.94 10.52
N ALA A 71 8.39 -8.94 11.03
CA ALA A 71 9.01 -10.15 11.56
C ALA A 71 9.87 -10.87 10.51
N GLN A 72 9.38 -10.99 9.27
CA GLN A 72 10.14 -11.62 8.20
C GLN A 72 11.34 -10.75 7.79
N MET A 73 11.17 -9.45 7.58
CA MET A 73 12.26 -8.54 7.21
C MET A 73 13.38 -8.50 8.25
N ARG A 74 13.05 -8.57 9.55
CA ARG A 74 14.05 -8.67 10.63
C ARG A 74 14.83 -9.98 10.60
N LYS A 75 14.22 -11.05 10.09
CA LYS A 75 14.83 -12.38 10.02
C LYS A 75 15.69 -12.54 8.77
N LEU A 76 15.15 -12.19 7.61
CA LEU A 76 15.78 -12.27 6.30
C LEU A 76 14.91 -11.52 5.29
N ASP A 77 15.46 -10.48 4.67
CA ASP A 77 14.77 -9.59 3.75
C ASP A 77 14.80 -10.12 2.30
N VAL A 78 15.98 -10.22 1.70
CA VAL A 78 16.16 -10.58 0.30
C VAL A 78 17.24 -11.64 0.14
N THR A 79 16.89 -12.68 -0.61
CA THR A 79 17.85 -13.64 -1.15
C THR A 79 17.70 -13.67 -2.65
N SER A 80 18.80 -13.79 -3.38
CA SER A 80 18.73 -14.12 -4.80
C SER A 80 18.23 -15.56 -5.00
N ARG A 81 17.99 -15.93 -6.25
CA ARG A 81 17.63 -17.31 -6.61
C ARG A 81 18.82 -18.29 -6.53
N ALA A 82 20.02 -17.81 -6.20
CA ALA A 82 21.20 -18.65 -6.00
C ALA A 82 21.14 -19.46 -4.69
N PHE A 83 20.29 -19.06 -3.73
CA PHE A 83 20.13 -19.72 -2.45
C PHE A 83 18.68 -20.12 -2.21
N TYR A 84 18.47 -21.19 -1.42
CA TYR A 84 17.15 -21.56 -0.95
C TYR A 84 16.82 -20.81 0.36
N ALA A 85 15.59 -20.29 0.47
CA ALA A 85 15.10 -19.59 1.66
C ALA A 85 13.87 -20.29 2.24
N THR A 86 13.86 -20.48 3.56
CA THR A 86 12.81 -21.24 4.27
C THR A 86 11.43 -20.59 4.15
N ALA A 87 11.35 -19.25 4.18
CA ALA A 87 10.10 -18.51 4.07
C ALA A 87 9.33 -18.79 2.76
N LEU A 88 10.05 -19.09 1.67
CA LEU A 88 9.45 -19.46 0.39
C LEU A 88 8.95 -20.91 0.38
N ALA A 89 9.65 -21.80 1.07
CA ALA A 89 9.32 -23.22 1.15
C ALA A 89 8.16 -23.51 2.11
N SER A 90 8.05 -22.75 3.20
CA SER A 90 7.02 -22.93 4.23
C SER A 90 5.72 -22.17 3.96
N SER A 91 5.62 -21.43 2.85
CA SER A 91 4.34 -20.84 2.44
C SER A 91 3.34 -21.98 2.27
N PRO A 92 2.25 -22.04 3.06
CA PRO A 92 1.35 -23.18 3.04
C PRO A 92 0.88 -23.37 1.60
N ARG A 93 1.23 -24.53 1.05
CA ARG A 93 0.78 -24.98 -0.27
C ARG A 93 -0.72 -24.69 -0.32
N ARG A 94 -1.17 -23.79 -1.21
CA ARG A 94 -2.60 -23.60 -1.47
C ARG A 94 -3.16 -25.01 -1.64
N SER A 95 -3.96 -25.47 -0.67
CA SER A 95 -4.82 -26.62 -0.88
C SER A 95 -5.57 -26.31 -2.17
N ARG A 96 -5.42 -27.17 -3.16
CA ARG A 96 -6.07 -27.05 -4.47
C ARG A 96 -7.58 -26.94 -4.22
N SER A 97 -8.13 -25.72 -4.15
CA SER A 97 -9.58 -25.48 -4.12
C SER A 97 -10.09 -24.86 -5.41
N CYS A 98 -9.21 -24.59 -6.39
CA CYS A 98 -9.61 -24.52 -7.79
C CYS A 98 -9.38 -25.89 -8.43
N GLN A 99 -10.22 -26.87 -8.09
CA GLN A 99 -10.71 -27.75 -9.15
C GLN A 99 -11.81 -26.95 -9.82
N ALA A 100 -11.57 -26.52 -11.06
CA ALA A 100 -12.61 -25.99 -11.91
C ALA A 100 -13.73 -27.03 -11.98
N SER A 101 -14.89 -26.70 -11.39
CA SER A 101 -16.12 -27.46 -11.55
C SER A 101 -16.63 -27.21 -12.96
N THR A 102 -16.24 -28.07 -13.90
CA THR A 102 -16.99 -28.28 -15.14
C THR A 102 -18.26 -29.06 -14.79
N ALA A 103 -19.24 -28.38 -14.19
CA ALA A 103 -20.63 -28.83 -14.04
C ALA A 103 -21.44 -27.76 -13.28
N CYS A 104 -21.88 -26.72 -13.99
CA CYS A 104 -23.26 -26.23 -14.04
C CYS A 104 -23.34 -25.09 -15.05
#